data_AF-A0A7S0F153-F1
#
_entry.id   AF-A0A7S0F153-F1
#
_cell.length_a   1.000
_cell.length_b   1.000
_cell.length_c   1.000
_cell.angle_alpha   90.00
_cell.angle_beta   90.00
_cell.angle_gamma   90.00
#
_symmetry.space_group_name_H-M   'P 1'
#
loop_
_entity.id
_entity.type
_entity.pdbx_description
1 polymer ?
#
loop_
_entity_poly.entity_id
_entity_poly.type
_entity_poly.pdbx_seq_one_letter_code
_entity_poly.pdbx_strand_id
1 'polypeptide(L)'
;DGVEILLSLSNPQITLLGPTSSLSVKGVCTFSGLQILQYTQGAQLVLSFTSRDQSDISVTSTPFVVISAQPFRIVVSATALTMKASDIQTTVSDIAFMI
;
A
#
# COMPACT_ATOMS: atom_id res chain seq x y z
N ASP A 1 -14.33 8.89 -23.76
CA ASP A 1 -12.85 8.96 -23.74
C ASP A 1 -12.39 10.34 -23.32
N GLY A 2 -11.23 10.42 -22.69
CA GLY A 2 -10.64 11.69 -22.24
C GLY A 2 -11.17 12.22 -20.90
N VAL A 3 -12.16 11.56 -20.30
CA VAL A 3 -12.63 11.90 -18.95
C VAL A 3 -11.61 11.41 -17.93
N GLU A 4 -11.19 12.29 -17.01
CA GLU A 4 -10.35 11.92 -15.86
C GLU A 4 -11.20 11.34 -14.74
N ILE A 5 -10.88 10.13 -14.31
CA ILE A 5 -11.52 9.44 -13.20
C ILE A 5 -10.63 9.57 -11.98
N LEU A 6 -11.23 9.94 -10.85
CA LEU A 6 -10.63 10.06 -9.54
C LEU A 6 -10.95 8.82 -8.72
N LEU A 7 -9.96 8.31 -8.02
CA LEU A 7 -10.06 7.21 -7.09
C LEU A 7 -10.02 7.76 -5.66
N SER A 8 -10.97 7.33 -4.84
CA SER A 8 -11.00 7.60 -3.40
C SER A 8 -11.33 6.34 -2.60
N LEU A 9 -10.98 6.35 -1.32
CA LEU A 9 -11.21 5.24 -0.39
C LEU A 9 -12.39 5.55 0.53
N SER A 10 -13.17 4.52 0.88
CA SER A 10 -14.23 4.66 1.89
C SER A 10 -13.72 4.85 3.31
N ASN A 11 -12.49 4.42 3.61
CA ASN A 11 -11.89 4.50 4.94
C ASN A 11 -10.71 5.49 4.93
N PRO A 12 -10.83 6.66 5.59
CA PRO A 12 -9.79 7.68 5.59
C PRO A 12 -8.58 7.32 6.47
N GLN A 13 -8.65 6.25 7.26
CA GLN A 13 -7.51 5.75 8.05
C GLN A 13 -6.60 4.83 7.23
N ILE A 14 -7.00 4.46 6.02
CA ILE A 14 -6.19 3.68 5.10
C ILE A 14 -5.42 4.63 4.19
N THR A 15 -4.11 4.46 4.12
CA THR A 15 -3.24 5.26 3.24
C THR A 15 -2.97 4.50 1.95
N LEU A 16 -3.39 5.09 0.83
CA LEU A 16 -3.09 4.62 -0.53
C LEU A 16 -1.89 5.38 -1.09
N LEU A 17 -0.94 4.65 -1.67
CA LEU A 17 0.13 5.19 -2.49
C LEU A 17 -0.13 4.89 -3.97
N GLY A 18 0.36 5.78 -4.83
CA GLY A 18 0.22 5.67 -6.28
C GLY A 18 -0.80 6.64 -6.86
N PRO A 19 -1.07 6.54 -8.17
CA PRO A 19 -1.93 7.48 -8.88
C PRO A 19 -3.39 7.30 -8.45
N THR A 20 -4.01 8.38 -7.96
CA THR A 20 -5.45 8.43 -7.64
C THR A 20 -6.26 9.14 -8.71
N SER A 21 -5.67 9.42 -9.87
CA SER A 21 -6.40 9.84 -11.06
C SER A 21 -5.85 9.20 -12.32
N SER A 22 -6.72 8.95 -13.29
CA SER A 22 -6.36 8.37 -14.57
C SER A 22 -7.38 8.71 -15.66
N LEU A 23 -6.89 8.94 -16.88
CA LEU A 23 -7.72 9.27 -18.04
C LEU A 23 -8.35 8.01 -18.63
N SER A 24 -9.63 8.11 -19.01
CA SER A 24 -10.30 7.07 -19.77
C SER A 24 -9.79 7.01 -21.22
N VAL A 25 -9.39 5.82 -21.65
CA VAL A 25 -8.98 5.52 -23.03
C VAL A 25 -9.85 4.38 -23.54
N LYS A 26 -10.61 4.62 -24.62
CA LYS A 26 -11.60 3.66 -25.16
C LYS A 26 -12.57 3.13 -24.11
N GLY A 27 -13.06 4.02 -23.25
CA GLY A 27 -13.98 3.71 -22.15
C GLY A 27 -13.35 3.00 -20.95
N VAL A 28 -12.03 2.75 -20.96
CA VAL A 28 -11.33 2.05 -19.86
C VAL A 28 -10.43 3.03 -19.13
N CYS A 29 -10.51 3.03 -17.79
CA CYS A 29 -9.59 3.75 -16.93
C CYS A 29 -8.77 2.72 -16.14
N THR A 30 -7.44 2.83 -16.21
CA THR A 30 -6.51 1.92 -15.52
C THR A 30 -5.69 2.69 -14.50
N PHE A 31 -5.62 2.18 -13.27
CA PHE A 31 -4.78 2.69 -12.20
C PHE A 31 -3.67 1.67 -11.93
N SER A 32 -2.42 2.04 -12.22
CA SER A 32 -1.26 1.14 -12.07
C SER A 32 -0.32 1.62 -10.97
N GLY A 33 0.28 0.69 -10.24
CA GLY A 33 1.20 1.01 -9.14
C GLY A 33 0.51 1.44 -7.84
N LEU A 34 -0.78 1.14 -7.68
CA LEU A 34 -1.48 1.34 -6.42
C LEU A 34 -0.93 0.40 -5.34
N GLN A 35 -0.68 0.95 -4.15
CA GLN A 35 -0.22 0.19 -2.98
C GLN A 35 -0.95 0.67 -1.73
N ILE A 36 -1.28 -0.26 -0.84
CA ILE A 36 -1.83 0.09 0.49
C ILE A 36 -0.66 0.17 1.47
N LEU A 37 -0.40 1.36 2.01
CA LEU A 37 0.72 1.60 2.92
C LEU A 37 0.33 1.40 4.39
N GLN A 38 -0.82 1.93 4.79
CA GLN A 38 -1.32 1.84 6.16
C GLN A 38 -2.74 1.34 6.13
N TYR A 39 -3.06 0.41 7.02
CA TYR A 39 -4.39 -0.16 7.16
C TYR A 39 -4.55 -0.78 8.54
N THR A 40 -5.81 -0.90 8.96
CA THR A 40 -6.17 -1.75 10.10
C THR A 40 -6.42 -3.16 9.59
N GLN A 41 -5.79 -4.16 10.21
CA GLN A 41 -5.97 -5.55 9.82
C GLN A 41 -7.45 -5.95 9.89
N GLY A 42 -7.98 -6.53 8.81
CA GLY A 42 -9.39 -6.93 8.74
C GLY A 42 -10.35 -5.78 8.43
N ALA A 43 -9.85 -4.56 8.17
CA ALA A 43 -10.70 -3.46 7.75
C ALA A 43 -11.31 -3.72 6.37
N GLN A 44 -12.59 -3.40 6.25
CA GLN A 44 -13.31 -3.39 4.99
C GLN A 44 -12.99 -2.11 4.23
N LEU A 45 -12.74 -2.24 2.94
CA LEU A 45 -12.42 -1.16 2.03
C LEU A 45 -13.34 -1.22 0.82
N VAL A 46 -13.80 -0.04 0.40
CA VAL A 46 -14.53 0.18 -0.85
C VAL A 46 -13.76 1.26 -1.62
N LEU A 47 -13.52 1.01 -2.90
CA LEU A 47 -12.96 2.00 -3.82
C LEU A 47 -14.12 2.74 -4.48
N SER A 48 -14.02 4.07 -4.53
CA SER A 48 -14.97 4.94 -5.21
C SER A 48 -14.29 5.62 -6.38
N PHE A 49 -14.89 5.50 -7.56
CA PHE A 49 -14.41 6.05 -8.82
C PHE A 49 -15.38 7.13 -9.29
N THR A 50 -14.92 8.37 -9.35
CA THR A 50 -15.76 9.51 -9.75
C THR A 50 -15.13 10.30 -10.89
N SER A 51 -15.93 10.78 -11.83
CA SER A 51 -15.42 11.68 -12.86
C SER A 51 -15.05 13.05 -12.29
N ARG A 52 -13.86 13.57 -12.63
CA ARG A 52 -13.43 14.92 -12.22
C ARG A 52 -14.36 16.02 -12.75
N ASP A 53 -14.86 15.84 -13.97
CA ASP A 53 -15.76 16.79 -14.65
C ASP A 53 -17.23 16.68 -14.20
N GLN A 54 -17.53 15.85 -13.20
CA GLN A 54 -18.88 15.65 -12.65
C GLN A 54 -19.91 15.15 -13.70
N SER A 55 -19.46 14.40 -14.71
CA SER A 55 -20.31 13.78 -15.74
C SER A 55 -21.21 12.62 -15.24
N ASP A 56 -21.66 12.64 -13.98
CA ASP A 56 -22.47 11.61 -13.30
C ASP A 56 -21.85 10.19 -13.29
N ILE A 57 -20.56 10.05 -13.61
CA ILE A 57 -19.85 8.77 -13.46
C ILE A 57 -19.48 8.60 -12.00
N SER A 58 -20.16 7.69 -11.33
CA SER A 58 -19.85 7.24 -9.97
C SER A 58 -20.02 5.74 -9.88
N VAL A 59 -18.93 5.02 -9.60
CA VAL A 59 -18.93 3.57 -9.48
C VAL A 59 -18.15 3.19 -8.22
N THR A 60 -18.63 2.17 -7.51
CA THR A 60 -17.92 1.59 -6.37
C THR A 60 -17.51 0.16 -6.66
N SER A 61 -16.38 -0.26 -6.08
CA SER A 61 -16.02 -1.68 -6.08
C SER A 61 -16.96 -2.46 -5.16
N THR A 62 -17.04 -3.77 -5.38
CA THR A 62 -17.48 -4.66 -4.30
C THR A 62 -16.55 -4.47 -3.09
N PRO A 63 -17.08 -4.42 -1.85
CA PRO A 63 -16.23 -4.31 -0.69
C PRO A 63 -15.26 -5.49 -0.59
N PHE A 64 -14.05 -5.22 -0.14
CA PHE A 64 -13.04 -6.25 0.13
C PHE A 64 -12.32 -5.97 1.44
N VAL A 65 -11.70 -7.01 2.01
CA VAL A 65 -10.98 -6.92 3.28
C VAL A 65 -9.49 -6.77 3.00
N VAL A 66 -8.85 -5.84 3.70
CA VAL A 66 -7.39 -5.69 3.67
C VAL A 66 -6.79 -6.58 4.76
N ILE A 67 -6.03 -7.59 4.34
CA ILE A 67 -5.31 -8.50 5.23
C ILE A 67 -3.80 -8.31 5.10
N SER A 68 -3.13 -8.32 6.24
CA SER A 68 -1.67 -8.30 6.29
C SER A 68 -1.10 -9.64 5.85
N ALA A 69 0.02 -9.60 5.14
CA ALA A 69 0.91 -10.75 5.11
C ALA A 69 1.42 -11.00 6.54
N GLN A 70 1.59 -12.27 6.92
CA GLN A 70 2.21 -12.60 8.21
C GLN A 70 3.62 -11.97 8.26
N PRO A 71 4.04 -11.42 9.42
CA PRO A 71 5.40 -10.95 9.58
C PRO A 71 6.40 -12.06 9.23
N PHE A 72 7.42 -11.73 8.43
CA PHE A 72 8.52 -12.65 8.17
C PHE A 72 9.80 -12.12 8.81
N ARG A 73 10.66 -13.05 9.25
CA ARG A 73 11.99 -12.73 9.78
C ARG A 73 13.04 -13.15 8.76
N ILE A 74 13.94 -12.24 8.41
CA ILE A 74 15.19 -12.60 7.74
C ILE A 74 16.14 -13.14 8.81
N VAL A 75 16.48 -14.43 8.70
CA VAL A 75 17.51 -15.06 9.55
C VAL A 75 18.77 -15.23 8.71
N VAL A 76 19.86 -14.59 9.13
CA VAL A 76 21.18 -14.79 8.55
C VAL A 76 21.95 -15.76 9.44
N SER A 77 22.35 -16.91 8.90
CA SER A 77 23.23 -17.87 9.56
C SER A 77 24.53 -18.03 8.77
N ALA A 78 25.67 -17.93 9.45
CA ALA A 78 26.98 -18.23 8.88
C ALA A 78 27.91 -18.78 9.97
N THR A 79 28.87 -19.60 9.59
CA THR A 79 29.91 -20.14 10.49
C THR A 79 30.86 -19.06 11.01
N ALA A 80 31.04 -17.98 10.25
CA ALA A 80 31.66 -16.75 10.70
C ALA A 80 30.85 -15.56 10.17
N LEU A 81 30.47 -14.64 11.06
CA LEU A 81 29.81 -13.39 10.73
C LEU A 81 30.79 -12.25 11.06
N THR A 82 31.32 -11.57 10.04
CA THR A 82 32.05 -10.31 10.23
C THR A 82 31.10 -9.16 9.93
N MET A 83 30.58 -8.52 10.97
CA MET A 83 29.80 -7.29 10.85
C MET A 83 30.72 -6.09 11.09
N LYS A 84 30.82 -5.17 10.13
CA LYS A 84 31.53 -3.90 10.37
C LYS A 84 30.59 -2.96 11.11
N ALA A 85 31.03 -2.45 12.27
CA ALA A 85 30.18 -1.67 13.18
C ALA A 85 29.60 -0.38 12.58
N SER A 86 30.12 0.10 11.43
CA SER A 86 29.52 1.20 10.68
C SER A 86 28.10 0.91 10.20
N ASP A 87 27.73 -0.37 10.05
CA ASP A 87 26.52 -0.78 9.34
C ASP A 87 25.38 -1.22 10.29
N ILE A 88 25.61 -1.17 11.61
CA ILE A 88 24.64 -1.62 12.61
C ILE A 88 23.92 -0.41 13.21
N GLN A 89 22.64 -0.25 12.86
CA GLN A 89 21.75 0.75 13.44
C GLN A 89 20.62 0.01 14.18
N THR A 90 20.45 0.25 15.48
CA THR A 90 19.41 -0.39 16.30
C THR A 90 18.29 0.58 16.60
N THR A 91 17.07 0.06 16.74
CA THR A 91 15.89 0.82 17.16
C THR A 91 15.40 0.42 18.54
N VAL A 92 16.02 -0.61 19.15
CA VAL A 92 15.81 -1.07 20.53
C VAL A 92 17.17 -1.42 21.16
N SER A 93 17.26 -1.29 22.48
CA SER A 93 18.51 -1.10 23.22
C SER A 93 19.49 -2.29 23.27
N ASP A 94 19.16 -3.47 22.77
CA ASP A 94 19.98 -4.65 23.06
C ASP A 94 20.54 -5.31 21.79
N ILE A 95 21.78 -4.95 21.44
CA ILE A 95 22.67 -5.88 20.74
C ILE A 95 23.43 -6.65 21.81
N ALA A 96 22.95 -7.84 22.16
CA ALA A 96 23.70 -8.75 23.02
C ALA A 96 24.66 -9.59 22.18
N PHE A 97 25.97 -9.34 22.32
CA PHE A 97 26.99 -10.30 21.92
C PHE A 97 27.33 -11.15 23.15
N MET A 98 26.80 -12.37 23.23
CA MET A 98 27.27 -13.36 24.20
C MET A 98 28.43 -14.12 23.56
N ILE A 99 29.59 -14.06 24.22
CA ILE A 99 30.80 -14.81 23.88
C ILE A 99 30.84 -16.09 24.69
#